data_AF-A0A1I6RK41-F1
#
_entry.id   AF-A0A1I6RK41-F1
#
_cell.length_a   1.000
_cell.length_b   1.000
_cell.length_c   1.000
_cell.angle_alpha   90.00
_cell.angle_beta   90.00
_cell.angle_gamma   90.00
#
_symmetry.space_group_name_H-M   'P 1'
#
loop_
_entity.id
_entity.type
_entity.pdbx_description
1 polymer ?
#
loop_
_entity_poly.entity_id
_entity_poly.type
_entity_poly.pdbx_seq_one_letter_code
_entity_poly.pdbx_strand_id
1 'polypeptide(L)'
;MFETVSDGDRRAQVGIGTLVLFVAMVLVAALTAGVLMGTAGVLQSQAEATGQESIAQVSNSLNIYTTTGTVDADGNVDTLEMTVSLGPGSKPIDLDNAVIDYVGPSGSAYVNGMPVTVHGTDSTILEDDDDRGTITLDIESKVGVLEPGDEAIIKIVTNDGAQITTELSVPTTLDGADGDTVRL
;
A
#
# COMPACT_ATOMS: atom_id res chain seq x y z
N MET A 1 19.01 82.10 -9.22
CA MET A 1 19.17 81.80 -10.65
C MET A 1 18.73 80.36 -10.83
N PHE A 2 17.55 80.14 -11.45
CA PHE A 2 17.02 78.79 -11.69
C PHE A 2 17.49 78.34 -13.06
N GLU A 3 18.27 77.27 -13.10
CA GLU A 3 18.69 76.60 -14.32
C GLU A 3 17.45 75.94 -14.95
N THR A 4 17.07 76.39 -16.15
CA THR A 4 15.95 75.80 -16.89
C THR A 4 16.41 74.46 -17.44
N VAL A 5 16.08 73.37 -16.73
CA VAL A 5 16.27 72.00 -17.23
C VAL A 5 15.67 71.90 -18.64
N SER A 6 16.53 71.59 -19.61
CA SER A 6 16.18 71.49 -21.03
C SER A 6 15.03 70.50 -21.25
N ASP A 7 14.11 70.79 -22.18
CA ASP A 7 13.02 69.85 -22.54
C ASP A 7 13.58 68.48 -23.00
N GLY A 8 14.81 68.46 -23.51
CA GLY A 8 15.56 67.25 -23.84
C GLY A 8 15.90 66.38 -22.63
N ASP A 9 16.32 66.98 -21.51
CA ASP A 9 16.67 66.26 -20.28
C ASP A 9 15.44 65.62 -19.63
N ARG A 10 14.28 66.32 -19.68
CA ARG A 10 13.01 65.77 -19.19
C ARG A 10 12.56 64.55 -20.03
N ARG A 11 12.76 64.59 -21.35
CA ARG A 11 12.45 63.45 -22.24
C ARG A 11 13.45 62.30 -22.06
N ALA A 12 14.73 62.60 -21.89
CA ALA A 12 15.76 61.60 -21.59
C ALA A 12 15.49 60.91 -20.24
N GLN A 13 15.10 61.66 -19.22
CA GLN A 13 14.75 61.11 -17.90
C GLN A 13 13.51 60.21 -17.96
N VAL A 14 12.47 60.58 -18.71
CA VAL A 14 11.30 59.72 -18.92
C VAL A 14 11.67 58.45 -19.68
N GLY A 15 12.54 58.53 -20.70
CA GLY A 15 13.02 57.37 -21.46
C GLY A 15 13.88 56.41 -20.63
N ILE A 16 14.71 56.93 -19.72
CA ILE A 16 15.45 56.10 -18.76
C ILE A 16 14.48 55.45 -17.77
N GLY A 17 13.47 56.18 -17.29
CA GLY A 17 12.45 55.66 -16.39
C GLY A 17 11.65 54.50 -16.98
N THR A 18 11.27 54.58 -18.26
CA THR A 18 10.56 53.49 -18.95
C THR A 18 11.45 52.27 -19.18
N LEU A 19 12.73 52.47 -19.49
CA LEU A 19 13.69 51.37 -19.69
C LEU A 19 13.94 50.61 -18.37
N VAL A 20 14.07 51.33 -17.25
CA VAL A 20 14.20 50.72 -15.92
C VAL A 20 12.96 49.88 -15.57
N LEU A 21 11.76 50.41 -15.81
CA LEU A 21 10.52 49.67 -15.57
C LEU A 21 10.39 48.44 -16.47
N PHE A 22 10.86 48.53 -17.72
CA PHE A 22 10.86 47.41 -18.65
C PHE A 22 11.74 46.26 -18.13
N VAL A 23 12.97 46.57 -17.71
CA VAL A 23 13.89 45.56 -17.17
C VAL A 23 13.34 44.96 -15.86
N ALA A 24 12.80 45.80 -14.97
CA ALA A 24 12.17 45.32 -13.74
C ALA A 24 11.00 44.36 -14.01
N MET A 25 10.12 44.68 -14.97
CA MET A 25 9.01 43.81 -15.35
C MET A 25 9.49 42.46 -15.92
N VAL A 26 10.53 42.50 -16.76
CA VAL A 26 11.13 41.28 -17.33
C VAL A 26 11.74 40.39 -16.23
N LEU A 27 12.43 40.98 -15.24
CA LEU A 27 12.99 40.22 -14.13
C LEU A 27 11.91 39.57 -13.25
N VAL A 28 10.83 40.30 -12.94
CA VAL A 28 9.70 39.75 -12.18
C VAL A 28 9.00 38.63 -12.96
N ALA A 29 8.83 38.80 -14.28
CA ALA A 29 8.25 37.76 -15.14
C ALA A 29 9.13 36.50 -15.15
N ALA A 30 10.46 36.64 -15.24
CA ALA A 30 11.40 35.52 -15.19
C ALA A 30 11.37 34.77 -13.85
N LEU A 31 11.35 35.49 -12.72
CA LEU A 31 11.22 34.88 -11.39
C LEU A 31 9.90 34.13 -11.24
N THR A 32 8.80 34.74 -11.69
CA THR A 32 7.47 34.12 -11.63
C THR A 32 7.40 32.86 -12.49
N ALA A 33 7.98 32.88 -13.70
CA ALA A 33 8.05 31.72 -14.56
C ALA A 33 8.84 30.56 -13.92
N GLY A 34 9.94 30.87 -13.23
CA GLY A 34 10.71 29.88 -12.47
C GLY A 34 9.89 29.20 -11.37
N VAL A 35 9.11 29.98 -10.61
CA VAL A 35 8.19 29.43 -9.60
C VAL A 35 7.10 28.58 -10.24
N LEU A 36 6.49 29.04 -11.35
CA LEU A 36 5.45 28.29 -12.07
C LEU A 36 5.96 26.96 -12.64
N MET A 37 7.18 26.92 -13.17
CA MET A 37 7.79 25.66 -13.62
C MET A 37 8.11 24.74 -12.44
N GLY A 38 8.61 25.29 -11.34
CA GLY A 38 8.89 24.52 -10.12
C GLY A 38 7.63 23.86 -9.56
N THR A 39 6.52 24.61 -9.46
CA THR A 39 5.24 24.04 -9.01
C THR A 39 4.67 23.04 -10.01
N ALA A 40 4.76 23.31 -11.32
CA ALA A 40 4.35 22.36 -12.34
C ALA A 40 5.13 21.04 -12.25
N GLY A 41 6.44 21.10 -12.00
CA GLY A 41 7.27 19.91 -11.82
C GLY A 41 6.88 19.08 -10.59
N VAL A 42 6.63 19.73 -9.45
CA VAL A 42 6.16 19.04 -8.23
C VAL A 42 4.80 18.40 -8.47
N LEU A 43 3.86 19.13 -9.08
CA LEU A 43 2.52 18.60 -9.39
C LEU A 43 2.58 17.45 -10.41
N GLN A 44 3.48 17.51 -11.39
CA GLN A 44 3.67 16.43 -12.34
C GLN A 44 4.23 15.17 -11.65
N SER A 45 5.29 15.31 -10.86
CA SER A 45 5.87 14.19 -10.11
C SER A 45 4.85 13.57 -9.15
N GLN A 46 4.06 14.41 -8.47
CA GLN A 46 2.98 13.95 -7.61
C GLN A 46 1.89 13.21 -8.40
N ALA A 47 1.48 13.73 -9.56
CA ALA A 47 0.47 13.11 -10.40
C ALA A 47 0.93 11.76 -10.97
N GLU A 48 2.21 11.65 -11.36
CA GLU A 48 2.82 10.40 -11.80
C GLU A 48 2.87 9.37 -10.66
N ALA A 49 3.30 9.77 -9.47
CA ALA A 49 3.34 8.89 -8.29
C ALA A 49 1.94 8.38 -7.92
N THR A 50 0.96 9.29 -7.79
CA THR A 50 -0.44 8.91 -7.51
C THR A 50 -1.04 8.06 -8.62
N GLY A 51 -0.67 8.30 -9.89
CA GLY A 51 -1.08 7.47 -11.01
C GLY A 51 -0.52 6.05 -10.90
N GLN A 52 0.76 5.89 -10.57
CA GLN A 52 1.38 4.58 -10.37
C GLN A 52 0.77 3.83 -9.18
N GLU A 53 0.53 4.52 -8.06
CA GLU A 53 -0.12 3.99 -6.86
C GLU A 53 -1.57 3.55 -7.16
N SER A 54 -2.32 4.36 -7.90
CA SER A 54 -3.70 4.02 -8.31
C SER A 54 -3.75 2.82 -9.25
N ILE A 55 -2.79 2.73 -10.18
CA ILE A 55 -2.66 1.55 -11.04
C ILE A 55 -2.36 0.33 -10.18
N ALA A 56 -1.36 0.42 -9.29
CA ALA A 56 -1.00 -0.68 -8.39
C ALA A 56 -2.19 -1.13 -7.53
N GLN A 57 -2.93 -0.21 -6.93
CA GLN A 57 -4.09 -0.54 -6.08
C GLN A 57 -5.20 -1.30 -6.82
N VAL A 58 -5.37 -1.08 -8.12
CA VAL A 58 -6.43 -1.73 -8.92
C VAL A 58 -5.91 -2.96 -9.67
N SER A 59 -4.64 -2.97 -10.06
CA SER A 59 -4.03 -4.09 -10.80
C SER A 59 -3.50 -5.18 -9.89
N ASN A 60 -3.04 -4.83 -8.69
CA ASN A 60 -2.47 -5.78 -7.76
C ASN A 60 -3.58 -6.55 -7.08
N SER A 61 -3.53 -7.86 -7.24
CA SER A 61 -4.46 -8.82 -6.67
C SER A 61 -3.67 -9.95 -6.04
N LEU A 62 -4.19 -10.48 -4.95
CA LEU A 62 -3.69 -11.71 -4.33
C LEU A 62 -4.75 -12.79 -4.53
N ASN A 63 -4.30 -14.04 -4.66
CA ASN A 63 -5.16 -15.21 -4.65
C ASN A 63 -4.81 -16.08 -3.45
N ILE A 64 -5.81 -16.59 -2.76
CA ILE A 64 -5.64 -17.59 -1.70
C ILE A 64 -5.92 -18.97 -2.34
N TYR A 65 -4.95 -19.88 -2.27
CA TYR A 65 -5.09 -21.23 -2.79
C TYR A 65 -5.66 -22.19 -1.76
N THR A 66 -5.09 -22.15 -0.55
CA THR A 66 -5.42 -23.08 0.52
C THR A 66 -5.32 -22.38 1.85
N THR A 67 -6.31 -22.62 2.69
CA THR A 67 -6.27 -22.28 4.11
C THR A 67 -6.32 -23.59 4.89
N THR A 68 -5.36 -23.79 5.77
CA THR A 68 -5.27 -24.96 6.64
C THR A 68 -5.20 -24.51 8.08
N GLY A 69 -5.93 -25.17 8.97
CA GLY A 69 -5.86 -24.96 10.41
C GLY A 69 -5.17 -26.14 11.09
N THR A 70 -4.32 -25.86 12.08
CA THR A 70 -3.75 -26.91 12.94
C THR A 70 -4.73 -27.18 14.09
N VAL A 71 -4.95 -28.46 14.40
CA VAL A 71 -5.85 -28.90 15.48
C VAL A 71 -5.03 -29.19 16.74
N ASP A 72 -5.40 -28.59 17.86
CA ASP A 72 -4.82 -28.83 19.18
C ASP A 72 -5.39 -30.11 19.84
N ALA A 73 -4.77 -30.58 20.91
CA ALA A 73 -5.16 -31.74 21.70
C ALA A 73 -6.61 -31.70 22.22
N ASP A 74 -7.19 -30.51 22.40
CA ASP A 74 -8.59 -30.31 22.81
C ASP A 74 -9.59 -30.39 21.64
N GLY A 75 -9.11 -30.59 20.40
CA GLY A 75 -9.95 -30.68 19.21
C GLY A 75 -10.46 -29.32 18.72
N ASN A 76 -9.68 -28.26 18.92
CA ASN A 76 -9.96 -26.91 18.42
C ASN A 76 -8.86 -26.47 17.45
N VAL A 77 -9.14 -25.47 16.61
CA VAL A 77 -8.13 -24.91 15.72
C VAL A 77 -7.43 -23.72 16.41
N ASP A 78 -6.10 -23.76 16.47
CA ASP A 78 -5.25 -22.80 17.20
C ASP A 78 -4.40 -21.90 16.29
N THR A 79 -4.02 -22.43 15.13
CA THR A 79 -3.11 -21.82 14.16
C THR A 79 -3.70 -21.97 12.76
N LEU A 80 -3.68 -20.88 11.99
CA LEU A 80 -4.12 -20.84 10.60
C LEU A 80 -2.94 -20.58 9.67
N GLU A 81 -2.80 -21.41 8.65
CA GLU A 81 -1.84 -21.24 7.57
C GLU A 81 -2.58 -20.97 6.27
N MET A 82 -2.26 -19.85 5.64
CA MET A 82 -2.83 -19.46 4.36
C MET A 82 -1.74 -19.44 3.31
N THR A 83 -1.95 -20.20 2.24
CA THR A 83 -1.10 -20.14 1.05
C THR A 83 -1.68 -19.14 0.07
N VAL A 84 -0.96 -18.05 -0.13
CA VAL A 84 -1.29 -16.97 -1.06
C VAL A 84 -0.37 -17.00 -2.28
N SER A 85 -0.84 -16.43 -3.37
CA SER A 85 -0.01 -16.09 -4.53
C SER A 85 -0.37 -14.74 -5.09
N LEU A 86 0.46 -14.31 -6.02
CA LEU A 86 0.18 -13.19 -6.86
C LEU A 86 -0.95 -13.52 -7.85
N GLY A 87 -1.86 -12.56 -8.06
CA GLY A 87 -2.89 -12.64 -9.08
C GLY A 87 -2.38 -12.19 -10.44
N PRO A 88 -3.00 -12.65 -11.55
CA PRO A 88 -2.49 -12.40 -12.89
C PRO A 88 -2.42 -10.90 -13.21
N GLY A 89 -1.26 -10.44 -13.68
CA GLY A 89 -1.02 -9.05 -14.04
C GLY A 89 -0.69 -8.12 -12.87
N SER A 90 -0.54 -8.66 -11.67
CA SER A 90 -0.05 -7.91 -10.51
C SER A 90 1.47 -7.72 -10.58
N LYS A 91 1.96 -6.67 -9.94
CA LYS A 91 3.41 -6.47 -9.73
C LYS A 91 3.89 -7.28 -8.53
N PRO A 92 5.20 -7.41 -8.30
CA PRO A 92 5.71 -8.03 -7.09
C PRO A 92 5.10 -7.39 -5.83
N ILE A 93 4.65 -8.22 -4.88
CA ILE A 93 4.00 -7.80 -3.63
C ILE A 93 4.82 -8.28 -2.46
N ASP A 94 5.11 -7.39 -1.51
CA ASP A 94 5.74 -7.74 -0.24
C ASP A 94 4.69 -8.11 0.81
N LEU A 95 4.85 -9.30 1.39
CA LEU A 95 3.95 -9.83 2.42
C LEU A 95 4.43 -9.52 3.85
N ASP A 96 5.66 -9.04 4.05
CA ASP A 96 6.20 -8.74 5.39
C ASP A 96 5.36 -7.67 6.13
N ASN A 97 4.88 -6.69 5.36
CA ASN A 97 4.06 -5.59 5.86
C ASN A 97 2.56 -5.82 5.63
N ALA A 98 2.14 -7.05 5.36
CA ALA A 98 0.72 -7.38 5.21
C ALA A 98 0.02 -7.34 6.58
N VAL A 99 -1.17 -6.75 6.59
CA VAL A 99 -2.06 -6.72 7.74
C VAL A 99 -3.18 -7.72 7.50
N ILE A 100 -3.43 -8.56 8.50
CA ILE A 100 -4.57 -9.48 8.51
C ILE A 100 -5.63 -8.95 9.46
N ASP A 101 -6.83 -8.79 8.95
CA ASP A 101 -8.06 -8.52 9.69
C ASP A 101 -8.81 -9.84 9.83
N TYR A 102 -8.82 -10.36 11.06
CA TYR A 102 -9.50 -11.59 11.42
C TYR A 102 -10.80 -11.26 12.17
N VAL A 103 -11.90 -11.88 11.78
CA VAL A 103 -13.20 -11.78 12.43
C VAL A 103 -13.73 -13.19 12.68
N GLY A 104 -13.71 -13.62 13.93
CA GLY A 104 -14.26 -14.91 14.36
C GLY A 104 -15.47 -14.75 15.29
N PRO A 105 -16.03 -15.86 15.78
CA PRO A 105 -17.18 -15.85 16.69
C PRO A 105 -16.82 -15.28 18.07
N SER A 106 -15.59 -15.53 18.53
CA SER A 106 -15.07 -15.11 19.84
C SER A 106 -14.57 -13.66 19.87
N GLY A 107 -14.39 -13.03 18.71
CA GLY A 107 -13.91 -11.65 18.60
C GLY A 107 -13.26 -11.33 17.25
N SER A 108 -12.74 -10.11 17.12
CA SER A 108 -11.94 -9.68 15.96
C SER A 108 -10.57 -9.15 16.38
N ALA A 109 -9.58 -9.31 15.50
CA ALA A 109 -8.23 -8.84 15.73
C ALA A 109 -7.58 -8.36 14.43
N TYR A 110 -6.75 -7.32 14.56
CA TYR A 110 -5.85 -6.86 13.52
C TYR A 110 -4.44 -7.34 13.87
N VAL A 111 -3.84 -8.12 12.98
CA VAL A 111 -2.50 -8.68 13.18
C VAL A 111 -1.59 -8.18 12.07
N ASN A 112 -0.38 -7.75 12.46
CA ASN A 112 0.68 -7.30 11.57
C ASN A 112 2.00 -7.96 12.01
N GLY A 113 2.93 -8.14 11.08
CA GLY A 113 4.25 -8.73 11.33
C GLY A 113 4.16 -10.22 11.64
N MET A 114 3.30 -10.94 10.92
CA MET A 114 3.19 -12.39 11.03
C MET A 114 4.40 -13.05 10.36
N PRO A 115 4.80 -14.25 10.82
CA PRO A 115 5.77 -15.04 10.09
C PRO A 115 5.21 -15.34 8.69
N VAL A 116 5.93 -14.86 7.68
CA VAL A 116 5.67 -15.17 6.27
C VAL A 116 6.86 -15.93 5.73
N THR A 117 6.57 -16.99 4.99
CA THR A 117 7.59 -17.75 4.26
C THR A 117 7.16 -17.86 2.80
N VAL A 118 8.03 -17.54 1.85
CA VAL A 118 7.76 -17.79 0.43
C VAL A 118 8.44 -19.09 0.04
N HIS A 119 7.70 -19.99 -0.58
CA HIS A 119 8.19 -21.31 -0.94
C HIS A 119 9.36 -21.21 -1.92
N GLY A 120 10.53 -21.71 -1.52
CA GLY A 120 11.72 -21.76 -2.37
C GLY A 120 12.65 -20.54 -2.29
N THR A 121 12.37 -19.56 -1.42
CA THR A 121 13.26 -18.40 -1.19
C THR A 121 13.33 -18.02 0.30
N ASP A 122 14.34 -17.23 0.68
CA ASP A 122 14.42 -16.58 2.00
C ASP A 122 13.77 -15.18 1.98
N SER A 123 12.95 -14.88 0.96
CA SER A 123 12.30 -13.58 0.75
C SER A 123 10.84 -13.61 1.21
N THR A 124 10.30 -12.44 1.54
CA THR A 124 8.87 -12.23 1.86
C THR A 124 8.06 -11.68 0.68
N ILE A 125 8.72 -11.55 -0.48
CA ILE A 125 8.18 -10.91 -1.67
C ILE A 125 7.74 -12.00 -2.64
N LEU A 126 6.51 -11.89 -3.14
CA LEU A 126 6.03 -12.66 -4.27
C LEU A 126 6.43 -11.93 -5.55
N GLU A 127 7.29 -12.52 -6.37
CA GLU A 127 7.79 -11.89 -7.59
C GLU A 127 6.95 -12.31 -8.81
N ASP A 128 6.56 -13.58 -8.87
CA ASP A 128 5.81 -14.19 -9.97
C ASP A 128 4.49 -14.83 -9.52
N ASP A 129 3.60 -15.13 -10.47
CA ASP A 129 2.31 -15.80 -10.20
C ASP A 129 2.44 -17.28 -9.82
N ASP A 130 3.61 -17.88 -10.05
CA ASP A 130 3.94 -19.23 -9.61
C ASP A 130 4.42 -19.29 -8.14
N ASP A 131 4.82 -18.15 -7.55
CA ASP A 131 5.26 -18.10 -6.17
C ASP A 131 4.11 -18.38 -5.20
N ARG A 132 4.43 -19.07 -4.11
CA ARG A 132 3.48 -19.41 -3.05
C ARG A 132 4.03 -18.89 -1.73
N GLY A 133 3.38 -17.88 -1.18
CA GLY A 133 3.64 -17.36 0.16
C GLY A 133 2.76 -18.07 1.17
N THR A 134 3.33 -18.62 2.22
CA THR A 134 2.60 -19.15 3.37
C THR A 134 2.64 -18.11 4.48
N ILE A 135 1.45 -17.68 4.90
CA ILE A 135 1.25 -16.77 6.02
C ILE A 135 0.69 -17.58 7.18
N THR A 136 1.40 -17.59 8.31
CA THR A 136 0.99 -18.32 9.52
C THR A 136 0.46 -17.33 10.56
N LEU A 137 -0.78 -17.54 10.99
CA LEU A 137 -1.50 -16.75 11.98
C LEU A 137 -1.83 -17.63 13.19
N ASP A 138 -1.22 -17.31 14.32
CA ASP A 138 -1.61 -17.83 15.64
C ASP A 138 -2.87 -17.09 16.10
N ILE A 139 -4.01 -17.82 16.18
CA ILE A 139 -5.29 -17.26 16.62
C ILE A 139 -5.51 -17.42 18.13
N GLU A 140 -4.96 -18.47 18.74
CA GLU A 140 -5.09 -18.72 20.19
C GLU A 140 -4.62 -17.51 21.00
N SER A 141 -3.43 -16.99 20.68
CA SER A 141 -2.83 -15.85 21.40
C SER A 141 -3.51 -14.50 21.14
N LYS A 142 -4.33 -14.40 20.09
CA LYS A 142 -4.89 -13.13 19.60
C LYS A 142 -6.38 -12.97 19.88
N VAL A 143 -7.16 -14.01 19.57
CA VAL A 143 -8.63 -13.95 19.47
C VAL A 143 -9.30 -15.18 20.08
N GLY A 144 -8.51 -16.19 20.45
CA GLY A 144 -8.98 -17.48 20.93
C GLY A 144 -8.96 -18.54 19.83
N VAL A 145 -9.32 -19.76 20.23
CA VAL A 145 -9.42 -20.91 19.32
C VAL A 145 -10.75 -20.91 18.55
N LEU A 146 -10.79 -21.62 17.42
CA LEU A 146 -12.01 -21.91 16.69
C LEU A 146 -12.54 -23.30 17.02
N GLU A 147 -13.81 -23.40 17.39
CA GLU A 147 -14.46 -24.67 17.71
C GLU A 147 -15.05 -25.35 16.46
N PRO A 148 -15.28 -26.67 16.47
CA PRO A 148 -15.94 -27.37 15.36
C PRO A 148 -17.31 -26.79 15.04
N GLY A 149 -17.51 -26.35 13.79
CA GLY A 149 -18.74 -25.71 13.33
C GLY A 149 -18.72 -24.18 13.35
N ASP A 150 -17.63 -23.56 13.79
CA ASP A 150 -17.45 -22.12 13.75
C ASP A 150 -17.11 -21.60 12.34
N GLU A 151 -17.49 -20.35 12.10
CA GLU A 151 -17.16 -19.60 10.88
C GLU A 151 -16.27 -18.40 11.23
N ALA A 152 -15.26 -18.13 10.41
CA ALA A 152 -14.40 -16.97 10.55
C ALA A 152 -14.18 -16.30 9.19
N ILE A 153 -13.92 -14.99 9.21
CA ILE A 153 -13.60 -14.22 8.01
C ILE A 153 -12.20 -13.67 8.18
N ILE A 154 -11.38 -13.87 7.16
CA ILE A 154 -10.00 -13.37 7.13
C ILE A 154 -9.85 -12.46 5.93
N LYS A 155 -9.39 -11.24 6.19
CA LYS A 155 -9.06 -10.27 5.15
C LYS A 155 -7.58 -9.91 5.24
N ILE A 156 -6.86 -10.16 4.16
CA ILE A 156 -5.45 -9.80 4.01
C ILE A 156 -5.38 -8.48 3.25
N VAL A 157 -4.62 -7.53 3.76
CA VAL A 157 -4.38 -6.21 3.16
C VAL A 157 -2.86 -5.99 3.08
N THR A 158 -2.35 -5.76 1.88
CA THR A 158 -0.93 -5.46 1.66
C THR A 158 -0.69 -3.97 1.51
N ASN A 159 0.57 -3.54 1.66
CA ASN A 159 0.98 -2.15 1.49
C ASN A 159 0.74 -1.65 0.05
N ASP A 160 0.84 -2.54 -0.95
CA ASP A 160 0.61 -2.23 -2.36
C ASP A 160 -0.87 -2.15 -2.75
N GLY A 161 -1.77 -2.15 -1.76
CA GLY A 161 -3.21 -1.97 -1.94
C GLY A 161 -3.97 -3.24 -2.34
N ALA A 162 -3.28 -4.36 -2.56
CA ALA A 162 -3.94 -5.64 -2.82
C ALA A 162 -4.68 -6.11 -1.56
N GLN A 163 -5.95 -6.45 -1.73
CA GLN A 163 -6.82 -6.94 -0.69
C GLN A 163 -7.49 -8.22 -1.14
N ILE A 164 -7.54 -9.20 -0.25
CA ILE A 164 -8.29 -10.43 -0.48
C ILE A 164 -8.99 -10.83 0.82
N THR A 165 -10.22 -11.33 0.69
CA THR A 165 -10.99 -11.87 1.80
C THR A 165 -11.29 -13.33 1.53
N THR A 166 -11.14 -14.18 2.53
CA THR A 166 -11.61 -15.56 2.53
C THR A 166 -12.52 -15.80 3.72
N GLU A 167 -13.57 -16.58 3.50
CA GLU A 167 -14.41 -17.11 4.55
C GLU A 167 -13.89 -18.51 4.89
N LEU A 168 -13.87 -18.82 6.18
CA LEU A 168 -13.38 -20.04 6.77
C LEU A 168 -14.55 -20.73 7.45
N SER A 169 -14.71 -22.03 7.24
CA SER A 169 -15.71 -22.82 7.95
C SER A 169 -15.08 -24.06 8.53
N VAL A 170 -15.11 -24.16 9.86
CA VAL A 170 -14.56 -25.32 10.57
C VAL A 170 -15.57 -26.47 10.48
N PRO A 171 -15.17 -27.65 9.96
CA PRO A 171 -16.04 -28.81 9.94
C PRO A 171 -16.55 -29.17 11.35
N THR A 172 -17.80 -29.66 11.43
CA THR A 172 -18.43 -30.05 12.71
C THR A 172 -17.82 -31.31 13.34
N THR A 173 -16.93 -31.99 12.63
CA THR A 173 -16.13 -33.10 13.14
C THR A 173 -14.69 -32.92 12.68
N LEU A 174 -13.77 -32.75 13.63
CA LEU A 174 -12.33 -32.77 13.38
C LEU A 174 -11.85 -34.19 13.73
N ASP A 175 -11.43 -34.95 12.72
CA ASP A 175 -10.96 -36.34 12.87
C ASP A 175 -9.41 -36.40 12.92
N GLY A 176 -8.82 -35.41 13.58
CA GLY A 176 -7.37 -35.19 13.66
C GLY A 176 -6.83 -35.40 15.07
N ALA A 177 -5.61 -35.91 15.18
CA ALA A 177 -4.84 -35.90 16.42
C ALA A 177 -4.19 -34.53 16.64
N ASP A 178 -3.67 -34.28 17.84
CA ASP A 178 -2.88 -33.07 18.16
C ASP A 178 -1.77 -32.83 17.11
N GLY A 179 -1.79 -31.65 16.49
CA GLY A 179 -0.90 -31.25 15.40
C GLY A 179 -1.33 -31.65 13.98
N ASP A 180 -2.54 -32.19 13.80
CA ASP A 180 -3.07 -32.49 12.46
C ASP A 180 -3.57 -31.23 11.76
N THR A 181 -3.37 -31.14 10.45
CA THR A 181 -3.79 -29.98 9.65
C THR A 181 -5.07 -30.28 8.89
N VAL A 182 -6.11 -29.47 9.11
CA VAL A 182 -7.39 -29.59 8.43
C VAL A 182 -7.54 -28.47 7.41
N ARG A 183 -8.00 -28.79 6.21
CA ARG A 183 -8.31 -27.77 5.20
C ARG A 183 -9.67 -27.16 5.52
N LEU A 184 -9.69 -25.84 5.57
CA LEU A 184 -10.83 -25.03 5.98
C LEU A 184 -11.35 -24.16 4.83
#